data_AF-I2JIH8-F1
#
_entry.id   AF-I2JIH8-F1
#
_cell.length_a   1.000
_cell.length_b   1.000
_cell.length_c   1.000
_cell.angle_alpha   90.00
_cell.angle_beta   90.00
_cell.angle_gamma   90.00
#
_symmetry.space_group_name_H-M   'P 1'
#
loop_
_entity.id
_entity.type
_entity.pdbx_description
1 polymer ?
#
loop_
_entity_poly.entity_id
_entity_poly.type
_entity_poly.pdbx_seq_one_letter_code
_entity_poly.pdbx_strand_id
1 'polypeptide(L)'
;MSRKQKGIPHTYEERLLWYATAPRAATKKLHSIVDKEIVEGFGGTLRGHIVSLKNEPYRKPTRSAALDLARRFRQYCIDEAVKKGLLKP
;
A
#
# COMPACT_ATOMS: atom_id res chain seq x y z
N MET A 1 -11.92 19.96 17.50
CA MET A 1 -11.87 18.50 17.70
C MET A 1 -11.85 17.82 16.34
N SER A 2 -10.77 17.11 15.98
CA SER A 2 -10.61 16.49 14.66
C SER A 2 -11.63 15.36 14.46
N ARG A 3 -12.41 15.41 13.37
CA ARG A 3 -13.31 14.33 12.97
C ARG A 3 -12.46 13.10 12.61
N LYS A 4 -12.31 12.14 13.54
CA LYS A 4 -11.77 10.81 13.22
C LYS A 4 -12.60 10.22 12.09
N GLN A 5 -12.02 10.11 10.89
CA GLN A 5 -12.67 9.44 9.77
C GLN A 5 -12.82 7.96 10.16
N LYS A 6 -14.05 7.55 10.48
CA LYS A 6 -14.42 6.19 10.87
C LYS A 6 -13.84 5.19 9.86
N GLY A 7 -12.92 4.32 10.29
CA GLY A 7 -12.38 3.22 9.47
C GLY A 7 -10.95 3.39 8.94
N ILE A 8 -10.28 4.51 9.19
CA ILE A 8 -8.84 4.66 8.90
C ILE A 8 -8.05 4.38 10.19
N PRO A 9 -7.08 3.45 10.16
CA PRO A 9 -6.24 3.11 11.32
C PRO A 9 -5.32 4.28 11.72
N HIS A 10 -5.14 4.47 13.02
CA HIS A 10 -4.33 5.56 13.57
C HIS A 10 -2.98 5.07 14.07
N THR A 11 -2.95 3.91 14.73
CA THR A 11 -1.70 3.30 15.22
C THR A 11 -0.98 2.51 14.15
N TYR A 12 0.26 2.12 14.44
CA TYR A 12 1.03 1.25 13.55
C TYR A 12 0.43 -0.16 13.51
N GLU A 13 0.06 -0.75 14.65
CA GLU A 13 -0.58 -2.07 14.71
C GLU A 13 -1.90 -2.10 13.93
N GLU A 14 -2.74 -1.08 14.10
CA GLU A 14 -4.01 -0.97 13.39
C GLU A 14 -3.78 -0.90 11.87
N ARG A 15 -2.72 -0.18 11.41
CA ARG A 15 -2.38 -0.11 9.99
C ARG A 15 -1.93 -1.46 9.43
N LEU A 16 -1.13 -2.21 10.18
CA LEU A 16 -0.70 -3.55 9.78
C LEU A 16 -1.92 -4.44 9.54
N LEU A 17 -2.83 -4.52 10.51
CA LEU A 17 -4.05 -5.31 10.38
C LEU A 17 -4.96 -4.83 9.25
N TRP A 18 -5.12 -3.51 9.11
CA TRP A 18 -5.98 -2.92 8.09
C TRP A 18 -5.52 -3.26 6.67
N TYR A 19 -4.21 -3.20 6.41
CA TYR A 19 -3.65 -3.56 5.11
C TYR A 19 -3.51 -5.07 4.92
N ALA A 20 -3.18 -5.84 5.96
CA ALA A 20 -3.13 -7.31 5.91
C ALA A 20 -4.48 -7.91 5.49
N THR A 21 -5.57 -7.35 6.02
CA THR A 21 -6.96 -7.75 5.73
C THR A 21 -7.56 -7.08 4.49
N ALA A 22 -6.78 -6.35 3.69
CA ALA A 22 -7.29 -5.70 2.49
C ALA A 22 -7.84 -6.74 1.50
N PRO A 23 -9.12 -6.66 1.05
CA PRO A 23 -9.75 -7.74 0.29
C PRO A 23 -9.12 -7.94 -1.09
N ARG A 24 -8.62 -6.87 -1.71
CA ARG A 24 -8.00 -6.90 -3.04
C ARG A 24 -6.81 -5.95 -3.13
N ALA A 25 -5.82 -6.37 -3.91
CA ALA A 25 -4.81 -5.48 -4.47
C ALA A 25 -5.29 -4.95 -5.82
N ALA A 26 -5.03 -3.68 -6.09
CA ALA A 26 -5.37 -3.03 -7.35
C ALA A 26 -4.21 -2.13 -7.80
N THR A 27 -4.40 -1.45 -8.94
CA THR A 27 -3.42 -0.55 -9.53
C THR A 27 -4.08 0.77 -9.88
N LYS A 28 -3.37 1.90 -9.71
CA LYS A 28 -3.81 3.22 -10.16
C LYS A 28 -2.78 3.80 -11.13
N LYS A 29 -3.22 4.42 -12.23
CA LYS A 29 -2.32 5.19 -13.11
C LYS A 29 -1.79 6.41 -12.36
N LEU A 30 -0.51 6.69 -12.54
CA LEU A 30 0.19 7.82 -11.98
C LEU A 30 0.82 8.61 -13.10
N HIS A 31 0.67 9.92 -13.02
CA HIS A 31 1.36 10.87 -13.88
C HIS A 31 2.10 11.80 -12.94
N SER A 32 3.38 12.05 -13.22
CA SER A 32 4.13 13.07 -12.49
C SER A 32 5.12 13.74 -13.41
N ILE A 33 5.43 14.98 -13.10
CA ILE A 33 6.38 15.77 -13.86
C ILE A 33 7.75 15.55 -13.22
N VAL A 34 8.71 15.05 -13.99
CA VAL A 34 10.11 14.91 -13.62
C VAL A 34 10.91 15.59 -14.72
N ASP A 35 11.76 16.56 -14.37
CA ASP A 35 12.60 17.29 -15.32
C ASP A 35 11.84 17.91 -16.51
N LYS A 36 10.65 18.47 -16.23
CA LYS A 36 9.72 19.06 -17.22
C LYS A 36 9.08 18.05 -18.20
N GLU A 37 9.29 16.75 -18.00
CA GLU A 37 8.64 15.69 -18.77
C GLU A 37 7.54 14.99 -17.97
N ILE A 38 6.48 14.57 -18.67
CA ILE A 38 5.41 13.77 -18.07
C ILE A 38 5.86 12.31 -18.04
N VAL A 39 6.16 11.82 -16.84
CA VAL A 39 6.48 10.41 -16.61
C VAL A 39 5.23 9.67 -16.18
N GLU A 40 4.82 8.70 -16.98
CA GLU A 40 3.72 7.80 -16.68
C GLU A 40 4.17 6.59 -15.88
N GLY A 41 3.27 6.04 -15.07
CA GLY A 41 3.49 4.78 -14.40
C GLY A 41 2.26 4.30 -13.64
N PHE A 42 2.46 3.31 -12.80
CA PHE A 42 1.40 2.67 -12.03
C PHE A 42 1.80 2.58 -10.57
N GLY A 43 0.86 2.90 -9.67
CA GLY A 43 0.98 2.69 -8.24
C GLY A 43 0.17 1.47 -7.83
N GLY A 44 0.77 0.61 -6.99
CA GLY A 44 0.04 -0.47 -6.33
C GLY A 44 -0.87 0.11 -5.26
N THR A 45 -2.11 -0.38 -5.16
CA THR A 45 -3.07 0.12 -4.17
C THR A 45 -3.71 -0.99 -3.33
N LEU A 46 -3.89 -0.69 -2.04
CA LEU A 46 -4.68 -1.46 -1.09
C LEU A 46 -5.72 -0.54 -0.48
N ARG A 47 -7.00 -0.96 -0.46
CA ARG A 47 -8.14 -0.14 0.01
C ARG A 47 -8.20 1.27 -0.63
N GLY A 48 -7.72 1.41 -1.87
CA GLY A 48 -7.69 2.69 -2.60
C GLY A 48 -6.48 3.58 -2.29
N HIS A 49 -5.62 3.21 -1.34
CA HIS A 49 -4.40 3.95 -1.01
C HIS A 49 -3.19 3.38 -1.75
N ILE A 50 -2.34 4.26 -2.27
CA ILE A 50 -1.07 3.88 -2.88
C ILE A 50 -0.13 3.40 -1.78
N VAL A 51 0.45 2.22 -1.97
CA VAL A 51 1.37 1.61 -1.00
C VAL A 51 2.77 1.48 -1.59
N SER A 52 3.76 1.46 -0.71
CA SER A 52 5.17 1.26 -1.07
C SER A 52 5.94 0.65 0.09
N LEU A 53 7.01 -0.07 -0.24
CA LEU A 53 7.96 -0.59 0.74
C LEU A 53 9.06 0.45 0.96
N LYS A 54 9.69 0.43 2.15
CA LYS A 54 10.64 1.46 2.62
C LYS A 54 11.78 1.76 1.63
N ASN A 55 12.19 0.79 0.82
CA ASN A 55 13.32 0.90 -0.09
C ASN A 55 12.92 0.70 -1.57
N GLU A 56 11.64 0.90 -1.89
CA GLU A 56 11.15 0.65 -3.24
C GLU A 56 10.21 1.75 -3.71
N PRO A 57 10.41 2.32 -4.91
CA PRO A 57 9.54 3.38 -5.41
C PRO A 57 8.10 2.89 -5.54
N TYR A 58 7.17 3.73 -5.08
CA TYR A 58 5.72 3.49 -5.17
C TYR A 58 5.22 3.41 -6.62
N ARG A 59 5.94 4.05 -7.54
CA ARG A 59 5.64 4.05 -8.97
C ARG A 59 6.42 2.94 -9.67
N LYS A 60 5.70 2.18 -10.50
CA LYS A 60 6.22 1.12 -11.34
C LYS A 60 5.94 1.39 -12.81
N PRO A 61 6.81 0.93 -13.72
CA PRO A 61 6.60 1.15 -15.16
C PRO A 61 5.40 0.36 -15.69
N THR A 62 5.03 -0.76 -15.06
CA THR A 62 3.96 -1.65 -15.52
C THR A 62 2.89 -1.89 -14.46
N ARG A 63 1.68 -2.24 -14.91
CA ARG A 63 0.56 -2.63 -14.04
C ARG A 63 0.88 -3.87 -13.22
N SER A 64 1.54 -4.87 -13.82
CA SER A 64 1.94 -6.09 -13.13
C SER A 64 2.88 -5.80 -11.97
N ALA A 65 3.95 -5.02 -12.22
CA ALA A 65 4.91 -4.65 -11.17
C ALA A 65 4.25 -3.82 -10.04
N ALA A 66 3.31 -2.94 -10.37
CA ALA A 66 2.53 -2.20 -9.38
C ALA A 66 1.63 -3.12 -8.53
N LEU A 67 0.99 -4.10 -9.18
CA LEU A 67 0.14 -5.08 -8.49
C LEU A 67 0.96 -5.97 -7.56
N ASP A 68 2.14 -6.41 -8.01
CA ASP A 68 3.04 -7.24 -7.22
C ASP A 68 3.64 -6.46 -6.04
N LEU A 69 3.91 -5.16 -6.20
CA LEU A 69 4.26 -4.28 -5.07
C LEU A 69 3.14 -4.25 -4.02
N ALA A 70 1.88 -4.08 -4.45
CA ALA A 70 0.75 -4.07 -3.52
C ALA A 70 0.55 -5.41 -2.80
N ARG A 71 0.76 -6.53 -3.51
CA ARG A 71 0.73 -7.87 -2.92
C ARG A 71 1.86 -8.08 -1.91
N ARG A 72 3.09 -7.70 -2.25
CA ARG A 72 4.23 -7.80 -1.34
C ARG A 72 4.08 -6.90 -0.12
N PHE A 73 3.55 -5.69 -0.29
CA PHE A 73 3.23 -4.82 0.83
C PHE A 73 2.17 -5.44 1.75
N ARG A 74 1.12 -6.06 1.18
CA ARG A 74 0.13 -6.79 1.97
C ARG A 74 0.76 -7.95 2.74
N GLN A 75 1.63 -8.74 2.09
CA GLN A 75 2.33 -9.84 2.74
C GLN A 75 3.23 -9.34 3.87
N TYR A 76 3.98 -8.27 3.65
CA TYR A 76 4.77 -7.60 4.69
C TYR A 76 3.89 -7.22 5.89
N CYS A 77 2.70 -6.67 5.67
CA CYS A 77 1.78 -6.35 6.77
C CYS A 77 1.28 -7.60 7.50
N ILE A 78 1.05 -8.71 6.80
CA ILE A 78 0.70 -10.01 7.40
C ILE A 78 1.85 -10.50 8.27
N ASP A 79 3.06 -10.57 7.72
CA ASP A 79 4.24 -11.08 8.40
C ASP A 79 4.54 -10.28 9.68
N GLU A 80 4.50 -8.95 9.59
CA GLU A 80 4.69 -8.07 10.74
C GLU A 80 3.56 -8.16 11.77
N ALA A 81 2.32 -8.35 11.34
CA ALA A 81 1.19 -8.57 12.24
C ALA A 81 1.32 -9.92 12.98
N VAL A 82 1.75 -10.98 12.29
CA VAL A 82 2.01 -12.30 12.89
C VAL A 82 3.15 -12.23 13.90
N LYS A 83 4.28 -11.60 13.54
CA LYS A 83 5.42 -11.40 14.46
C LYS A 83 5.04 -10.65 15.74
N LYS A 84 4.10 -9.71 15.64
CA LYS A 84 3.59 -8.94 16.78
C LYS A 84 2.45 -9.62 17.54
N GLY A 85 2.04 -10.84 17.15
CA GLY A 85 0.93 -11.56 17.77
C GLY A 85 -0.45 -10.97 17.50
N LEU A 86 -0.58 -10.09 16.49
CA LEU A 86 -1.82 -9.43 16.12
C LEU A 86 -2.68 -10.28 15.17
N LEU A 87 -2.03 -11.19 14.43
CA LEU A 87 -2.66 -12.10 13.49
C LEU A 87 -2.16 -13.51 13.76
N LYS A 88 -3.03 -14.51 13.60
CA LYS A 88 -2.62 -15.91 13.60
C LYS A 88 -2.14 -16.29 12.18
N PRO A 89 -1.08 -17.11 12.06
CA PRO A 89 -0.59 -17.60 10.77
C PRO A 89 -1.62 -18.47 10.04
#